data_AF-A0A7C3UVW2-F1
#
_entry.id   AF-A0A7C3UVW2-F1
#
_cell.length_a   1.000
_cell.length_b   1.000
_cell.length_c   1.000
_cell.angle_alpha   90.00
_cell.angle_beta   90.00
_cell.angle_gamma   90.00
#
_symmetry.space_group_name_H-M   'P 1'
#
loop_
_entity.id
_entity.type
_entity.pdbx_description
1 polymer ?
#
loop_
_entity_poly.entity_id
_entity_poly.type
_entity_poly.pdbx_seq_one_letter_code
_entity_poly.pdbx_strand_id
1 'polypeptide(L)'
;MKGCGRLEKTLDSQVKFAGRILRLRVDEVELAGGRRALREVVEYPGAVTVLPLTEEGEVVMVRQYRHAVGERLLELPAGKLETGEDPLETAKRELAEETGYRARELKLLLR
;
A
#
# COMPACT_ATOMS: atom_id res chain seq x y z
N MET A 1 -10.53 8.72 25.03
CA MET A 1 -9.37 9.04 24.17
C MET A 1 -8.09 8.73 24.94
N LYS A 2 -7.46 7.58 24.69
CA LYS A 2 -6.11 7.27 25.20
C LYS A 2 -5.14 7.49 24.05
N GLY A 3 -4.23 8.45 24.21
CA GLY A 3 -3.23 8.80 23.20
C GLY A 3 -2.32 7.61 22.91
N CYS A 4 -2.30 7.18 21.65
CA CYS A 4 -1.34 6.21 21.12
C CYS A 4 0.01 6.91 20.95
N GLY A 5 0.69 7.20 22.05
CA GLY A 5 2.09 7.64 22.06
C GLY A 5 2.98 6.43 21.78
N ARG A 6 3.93 6.58 20.84
CA ARG A 6 4.88 5.56 20.35
C ARG A 6 5.35 4.59 21.46
N LEU A 7 4.85 3.35 21.45
CA LEU A 7 5.08 2.36 22.52
C LEU A 7 6.42 1.61 22.43
N GLU A 8 7.12 1.71 21.29
CA GLU A 8 8.37 1.00 21.03
C GLU A 8 9.43 1.99 20.51
N LYS A 9 10.65 1.90 21.06
CA LYS A 9 11.80 2.68 20.61
C LYS A 9 12.73 1.81 19.78
N THR A 10 12.97 2.17 18.53
CA THR A 10 13.98 1.51 17.70
C THR A 10 15.39 1.79 18.25
N LEU A 11 16.14 0.72 18.51
CA LEU A 11 17.51 0.73 19.01
C LEU A 11 18.53 0.56 17.87
N ASP A 12 18.23 -0.34 16.94
CA ASP A 12 19.05 -0.63 15.76
C ASP A 12 18.15 -1.01 14.58
N SER A 13 18.64 -0.78 13.36
CA SER A 13 17.91 -1.06 12.12
C SER A 13 18.86 -1.59 11.06
N GLN A 14 18.57 -2.79 10.54
CA GLN A 14 19.39 -3.42 9.51
C GLN A 14 18.55 -3.87 8.32
N VAL A 15 18.93 -3.46 7.11
CA VAL A 15 18.33 -4.01 5.89
C VAL A 15 18.91 -5.39 5.63
N LYS A 16 18.08 -6.43 5.74
CA LYS A 16 18.47 -7.83 5.49
C LYS A 16 18.30 -8.22 4.03
N PHE A 17 17.41 -7.56 3.31
CA PHE A 17 17.21 -7.76 1.87
C PHE A 17 16.79 -6.47 1.19
N ALA A 18 17.36 -6.18 0.03
CA ALA A 18 16.99 -5.05 -0.82
C ALA A 18 16.74 -5.55 -2.25
N GLY A 19 15.46 -5.71 -2.58
CA GLY A 19 15.02 -6.12 -3.90
C GLY A 19 14.66 -4.94 -4.79
N ARG A 20 14.15 -5.26 -6.00
CA ARG A 20 13.65 -4.25 -6.95
C ARG A 20 12.40 -3.53 -6.46
N ILE A 21 11.50 -4.24 -5.78
CA ILE A 21 10.15 -3.75 -5.45
C ILE A 21 10.00 -3.45 -3.94
N LEU A 22 10.72 -4.19 -3.08
CA LEU A 22 10.58 -4.10 -1.63
C LEU A 22 11.94 -4.22 -0.95
N ARG A 23 11.99 -3.79 0.32
CA ARG A 23 13.12 -4.04 1.23
C ARG A 23 12.61 -4.74 2.49
N LEU A 24 13.41 -5.64 3.03
CA LEU A 24 13.19 -6.23 4.35
C LEU A 24 14.17 -5.59 5.32
N ARG A 25 13.64 -4.84 6.28
CA ARG A 25 14.38 -4.27 7.39
C ARG A 25 14.06 -5.05 8.67
N VAL A 26 15.07 -5.31 9.49
CA VAL A 26 14.91 -5.88 10.82
C VAL A 26 15.34 -4.83 11.83
N ASP A 27 14.38 -4.42 12.65
CA ASP A 27 14.57 -3.42 13.70
C ASP A 27 14.70 -4.12 15.05
N GLU A 28 15.73 -3.81 15.83
CA GLU A 28 15.75 -4.09 17.26
C GLU A 28 14.98 -2.98 17.97
N VAL A 29 13.99 -3.35 18.77
CA VAL A 29 13.13 -2.41 19.48
C VAL A 29 13.15 -2.65 20.98
N GLU A 30 13.09 -1.57 21.75
CA GLU A 30 12.84 -1.59 23.18
C GLU A 30 11.33 -1.41 23.43
N LEU A 31 10.74 -2.39 24.12
CA LEU A 31 9.34 -2.40 24.54
C LEU A 31 9.16 -1.65 25.86
N ALA A 32 7.92 -1.32 26.19
CA ALA A 32 7.56 -0.88 27.53
C ALA A 32 8.08 -1.88 28.59
N GLY A 33 8.86 -1.37 29.55
CA GLY A 33 9.54 -2.19 30.57
C GLY A 33 10.95 -2.66 30.20
N GLY A 34 11.58 -2.11 29.17
CA GLY A 34 13.00 -2.30 28.86
C GLY A 34 13.36 -3.63 28.20
N ARG A 35 12.36 -4.47 27.89
CA ARG A 35 12.56 -5.72 27.15
C ARG A 35 12.88 -5.41 25.69
N ARG A 36 13.78 -6.19 25.09
CA ARG A 36 14.16 -6.08 23.68
C ARG A 36 13.42 -7.10 22.83
N ALA A 37 13.07 -6.71 21.61
CA ALA A 37 12.45 -7.58 20.62
C ALA A 37 12.90 -7.21 19.20
N LEU A 38 12.67 -8.12 18.25
CA LEU A 38 12.88 -7.85 16.83
C LEU A 38 11.55 -7.53 16.13
N ARG A 39 11.60 -6.68 15.12
CA ARG A 39 10.51 -6.39 14.19
C ARG A 39 11.01 -6.57 12.76
N GLU A 40 10.35 -7.44 12.01
CA GLU A 40 10.54 -7.53 10.57
C GLU A 40 9.59 -6.56 9.88
N VAL A 41 10.15 -5.65 9.08
CA VAL A 41 9.43 -4.59 8.39
C VAL A 41 9.66 -4.74 6.89
N VAL A 42 8.58 -5.00 6.16
CA VAL A 42 8.60 -4.96 4.70
C VAL A 42 8.32 -3.53 4.27
N GLU A 43 9.34 -2.86 3.74
CA GLU A 43 9.23 -1.53 3.18
C GLU A 43 8.80 -1.63 1.72
N TYR A 44 7.71 -0.93 1.39
CA TYR A 44 7.13 -0.88 0.07
C TYR A 44 6.79 0.58 -0.27
N PRO A 45 6.95 1.05 -1.53
CA PRO A 45 6.72 2.45 -1.92
C PRO A 45 5.31 2.99 -1.64
N GLY A 46 4.37 2.09 -1.34
CA GLY A 46 2.96 2.39 -1.23
C GLY A 46 2.23 2.10 -2.53
N ALA A 47 0.91 2.08 -2.44
CA ALA A 47 0.03 1.85 -3.57
C ALA A 47 -1.29 2.58 -3.32
N VAL A 48 -2.02 2.78 -4.41
CA VAL A 48 -3.40 3.26 -4.39
C VAL A 48 -4.31 2.20 -4.96
N THR A 49 -5.55 2.21 -4.52
CA THR A 49 -6.62 1.40 -5.06
C THR A 49 -7.82 2.30 -5.25
N VAL A 50 -8.49 2.18 -6.39
CA VAL A 50 -9.64 3.00 -6.76
C VAL A 50 -10.88 2.13 -6.70
N LEU A 51 -11.95 2.60 -6.07
CA LEU A 51 -13.29 2.01 -6.15
C LEU A 51 -14.10 2.83 -7.15
N PRO A 52 -14.16 2.46 -8.44
CA PRO A 52 -14.83 3.27 -9.45
C PRO A 52 -16.31 2.91 -9.46
N LEU A 53 -17.17 3.91 -9.31
CA LEU A 53 -18.63 3.76 -9.35
C LEU A 53 -19.18 4.41 -10.62
N THR A 54 -19.93 3.66 -11.42
CA THR A 54 -20.59 4.18 -12.63
C THR A 54 -21.87 4.96 -12.27
N GLU A 55 -22.48 5.64 -13.25
CA GLU A 55 -23.75 6.36 -13.04
C GLU A 55 -24.90 5.37 -12.70
N GLU A 56 -24.79 4.13 -13.14
CA GLU A 56 -25.71 3.02 -12.87
C GLU A 56 -25.47 2.35 -11.51
N GLY A 57 -24.45 2.77 -10.76
CA GLY A 57 -24.11 2.20 -9.46
C GLY A 57 -23.32 0.88 -9.55
N GLU A 58 -22.69 0.61 -10.68
CA GLU A 58 -21.85 -0.57 -10.88
C GLU A 58 -20.39 -0.29 -10.50
N VAL A 59 -19.67 -1.33 -10.06
CA VAL A 59 -18.25 -1.24 -9.73
C VAL A 59 -17.41 -1.78 -10.88
N VAL A 60 -16.51 -0.95 -11.40
CA VAL A 60 -15.55 -1.38 -12.42
C VAL A 60 -14.41 -2.16 -11.74
N MET A 61 -14.17 -3.38 -12.22
CA MET A 61 -13.14 -4.28 -11.69
C MET A 61 -12.27 -4.84 -12.83
N VAL A 62 -11.09 -5.33 -12.48
CA VAL A 62 -10.14 -5.95 -13.41
C VAL A 62 -9.84 -7.39 -13.00
N ARG A 63 -9.48 -8.24 -13.97
CA ARG A 63 -8.94 -9.59 -13.71
C ARG A 63 -7.44 -9.61 -13.93
N GLN A 64 -6.67 -9.64 -12.85
CA GLN A 64 -5.22 -9.59 -12.90
C GLN A 64 -4.58 -10.89 -12.39
N TYR A 65 -3.59 -11.40 -13.11
CA TYR A 65 -2.80 -12.55 -12.65
C TYR A 65 -1.83 -12.13 -11.54
N ARG A 66 -1.88 -12.82 -10.40
CA ARG A 66 -1.00 -12.61 -9.27
C ARG A 66 -0.11 -13.83 -9.08
N HIS A 67 1.15 -13.72 -9.49
CA HIS A 67 2.12 -14.81 -9.36
C HIS A 67 2.26 -15.33 -7.92
N ALA A 68 2.16 -14.44 -6.92
CA ALA A 68 2.26 -14.80 -5.50
C ALA A 68 1.21 -15.83 -5.04
N VAL A 69 0.06 -15.90 -5.70
CA VAL A 69 -1.00 -16.88 -5.42
C VAL A 69 -1.29 -17.81 -6.60
N GLY A 70 -0.62 -17.62 -7.74
CA GLY A 70 -0.72 -18.49 -8.91
C GLY A 70 -2.01 -18.37 -9.72
N GLU A 71 -2.84 -17.34 -9.51
CA GLU A 71 -4.20 -17.26 -10.09
C GLU A 71 -4.54 -15.86 -10.64
N ARG A 72 -5.63 -15.78 -11.44
CA ARG A 72 -6.24 -14.50 -11.87
C ARG A 72 -7.30 -14.08 -10.86
N LEU A 73 -7.01 -13.04 -10.09
CA LEU A 73 -7.92 -12.48 -9.10
C LEU A 73 -8.82 -11.41 -9.73
N LEU A 74 -10.04 -11.29 -9.22
CA LEU A 74 -10.91 -10.15 -9.50
C LEU A 74 -10.60 -9.06 -8.47
N GLU A 75 -10.10 -7.92 -8.93
CA GLU A 75 -9.56 -6.85 -8.09
C GLU A 75 -10.13 -5.49 -8.50
N LEU A 76 -10.05 -4.53 -7.58
CA LEU A 76 -10.21 -3.13 -7.92
C LEU A 76 -8.97 -2.63 -8.69
N PRO A 77 -9.11 -1.64 -9.58
CA PRO A 77 -7.97 -1.02 -10.24
C PRO A 77 -7.00 -0.44 -9.19
N ALA A 78 -5.73 -0.77 -9.32
CA ALA A 78 -4.74 -0.46 -8.29
C ALA A 78 -3.33 -0.43 -8.84
N GLY A 79 -2.54 0.53 -8.35
CA GLY A 79 -1.15 0.66 -8.79
C GLY A 79 -0.22 1.21 -7.74
N LYS A 80 1.07 1.12 -8.06
CA LYS A 80 2.14 1.50 -7.14
C LYS A 80 2.35 3.01 -7.21
N LEU A 81 2.69 3.60 -6.08
CA LEU A 81 3.17 4.98 -6.08
C LEU A 81 4.54 5.01 -6.77
N GLU A 82 4.68 5.90 -7.76
CA GLU A 82 6.00 6.29 -8.24
C GLU A 82 6.69 7.23 -7.25
N THR A 83 8.02 7.33 -7.34
CA THR A 83 8.78 8.12 -6.37
C THR A 83 8.42 9.59 -6.46
N GLY A 84 7.80 10.11 -5.40
CA GLY A 84 7.38 11.51 -5.31
C GLY A 84 6.04 11.82 -6.00
N GLU A 85 5.33 10.81 -6.49
CA GLU A 85 4.00 10.99 -7.09
C GLU A 85 2.94 11.27 -6.01
N ASP A 86 2.02 12.19 -6.31
CA ASP A 86 0.86 12.40 -5.45
C ASP A 86 -0.12 11.22 -5.59
N PRO A 87 -0.59 10.62 -4.48
CA PRO A 87 -1.48 9.46 -4.54
C PRO A 87 -2.76 9.68 -5.36
N LEU A 88 -3.29 10.90 -5.42
CA LEU A 88 -4.47 11.19 -6.22
C LEU A 88 -4.16 11.12 -7.72
N GLU A 89 -2.98 11.56 -8.13
CA GLU A 89 -2.53 11.48 -9.52
C GLU A 89 -2.24 10.03 -9.92
N THR A 90 -1.59 9.25 -9.04
CA THR A 90 -1.45 7.79 -9.24
C THR A 90 -2.82 7.13 -9.44
N ALA A 91 -3.80 7.47 -8.59
CA ALA A 91 -5.14 6.88 -8.67
C ALA A 91 -5.84 7.18 -10.01
N LYS A 92 -5.72 8.42 -10.51
CA LYS A 92 -6.27 8.81 -11.82
C LYS A 92 -5.60 8.06 -12.97
N ARG A 93 -4.27 7.97 -12.94
CA ARG A 93 -3.47 7.31 -13.97
C ARG A 93 -3.79 5.82 -14.06
N GLU A 94 -3.74 5.11 -12.94
CA GLU A 94 -3.98 3.66 -12.87
C GLU A 94 -5.41 3.30 -13.27
N LEU A 95 -6.41 4.09 -12.84
CA LEU A 95 -7.79 3.88 -13.29
C LEU A 95 -7.89 3.93 -14.83
N ALA A 96 -7.27 4.93 -15.45
CA ALA A 96 -7.30 5.09 -16.89
C ALA A 96 -6.52 4.00 -17.63
N GLU A 97 -5.35 3.62 -17.13
CA GLU A 97 -4.49 2.60 -17.75
C GLU A 97 -5.09 1.20 -17.68
N GLU A 98 -5.65 0.81 -16.53
CA GLU A 98 -6.15 -0.56 -16.33
C GLU A 98 -7.58 -0.78 -16.86
N THR A 99 -8.40 0.28 -16.91
CA THR A 99 -9.84 0.14 -17.26
C THR A 99 -10.29 1.00 -18.43
N GLY A 100 -9.52 2.03 -18.81
CA GLY A 100 -9.94 3.06 -19.77
C GLY A 100 -10.90 4.10 -19.22
N TYR A 101 -11.39 3.96 -17.98
CA TYR A 101 -12.31 4.92 -17.37
C TYR A 101 -11.57 6.15 -16.82
N ARG A 102 -12.29 7.27 -16.75
CA ARG A 102 -11.84 8.48 -16.05
C ARG A 102 -12.93 8.93 -15.10
N ALA A 103 -12.55 9.13 -13.84
CA ALA A 103 -13.47 9.61 -12.82
C ALA A 103 -13.68 11.13 -12.96
N ARG A 104 -14.94 11.59 -12.85
CA ARG A 104 -15.28 13.02 -12.78
C ARG A 104 -14.91 13.62 -11.41
N GLU A 105 -15.03 12.82 -10.36
CA GLU A 105 -14.70 13.16 -9.00
C GLU A 105 -13.95 11.99 -8.34
N LEU A 106 -12.96 12.30 -7.51
CA LEU A 106 -12.24 11.35 -6.68
C LEU A 106 -12.22 11.85 -5.25
N LYS A 107 -12.55 10.96 -4.32
CA LYS A 107 -12.57 11.25 -2.88
C LYS A 107 -11.76 10.20 -2.14
N LEU A 108 -10.89 10.66 -1.23
CA LEU A 108 -10.17 9.77 -0.33
C LEU A 108 -11.16 9.07 0.61
N LEU A 109 -11.13 7.74 0.62
CA LEU A 109 -11.96 6.92 1.51
C LEU A 109 -11.25 6.62 2.83
N LEU A 110 -10.03 6.11 2.77
CA LEU A 110 -9.26 5.61 3.92
C LEU A 110 -7.75 5.87 3.69
N ARG A 111 -6.97 5.98 4.78
CA ARG A 111 -5.50 6.06 4.77
C ARG A 111 -4.92 5.31 5.96
#